data_AF-A0A975CJC4-F1
#
_entry.id   AF-A0A975CJC4-F1
#
_cell.length_a   1.000
_cell.length_b   1.000
_cell.length_c   1.000
_cell.angle_alpha   90.00
_cell.angle_beta   90.00
_cell.angle_gamma   90.00
#
_symmetry.space_group_name_H-M   'P 1'
#
loop_
_entity.id
_entity.type
_entity.pdbx_description
1 polymer ?
#
loop_
_entity_poly.entity_id
_entity_poly.type
_entity_poly.pdbx_seq_one_letter_code
_entity_poly.pdbx_strand_id
1 'polypeptide(L)'
;MRLLIIDEKGIREFTPLKLDNKNENESNSIIKFLKEKLDSKESLAPKKELNLYTISKLVELFQTTRPTLYNWIEKGDLTPIRIGGRVFFNQIDIEEMLLRKSFNSITDK
;
A
#
# COMPACT_ATOMS: atom_id res chain seq x y z
N MET A 1 22.76 34.98 8.71
CA MET A 1 21.87 34.90 9.89
C MET A 1 22.21 33.61 10.62
N ARG A 2 22.55 33.67 11.91
CA ARG A 2 22.85 32.48 12.73
C ARG A 2 21.61 32.15 13.56
N LEU A 3 21.23 30.88 13.62
CA LEU A 3 20.08 30.44 14.41
C LEU A 3 20.55 30.12 15.84
N LEU A 4 19.96 30.77 16.84
CA LEU A 4 20.31 30.60 18.25
C LEU A 4 19.16 29.88 18.98
N ILE A 5 19.51 28.94 19.86
CA ILE A 5 18.58 28.18 20.69
C ILE A 5 18.94 28.42 22.15
N ILE A 6 17.93 28.62 22.99
CA ILE A 6 18.09 28.80 24.44
C ILE A 6 17.69 27.51 25.15
N ASP A 7 18.57 26.98 26.01
CA ASP A 7 18.26 25.87 26.91
C ASP A 7 18.71 26.16 28.35
N GLU A 8 18.57 25.16 29.22
CA GLU A 8 19.01 25.16 30.62
C GLU A 8 20.51 25.40 30.82
N LYS A 9 21.33 25.32 29.76
CA LYS A 9 22.77 25.61 29.76
C LYS A 9 23.09 26.97 29.13
N GLY A 10 22.09 27.74 28.71
CA GLY A 10 22.21 29.08 28.14
C GLY A 10 21.86 29.16 26.66
N ILE A 11 22.45 30.15 25.97
CA ILE A 11 22.19 30.39 24.55
C ILE A 11 23.27 29.70 23.73
N ARG A 12 22.90 28.79 22.83
CA ARG A 12 23.81 28.09 21.91
C ARG A 12 23.43 28.29 20.44
N GLU A 13 24.43 28.31 19.57
CA GLU A 13 24.22 28.32 18.12
C GLU A 13 23.72 26.95 17.66
N PHE A 14 22.61 26.93 16.90
CA PHE A 14 22.12 25.73 16.27
C PHE A 14 23.12 25.27 15.21
N THR A 15 23.80 24.18 15.51
CA THR A 15 24.58 23.43 14.53
C THR A 15 23.81 22.14 14.29
N PRO A 16 23.28 21.88 13.07
CA PRO A 16 22.66 20.61 12.75
C PRO A 16 23.64 19.49 13.10
N LEU A 17 23.17 18.47 13.81
CA LEU A 17 23.93 17.25 14.03
C LEU A 17 24.35 16.74 12.64
N LYS A 18 25.65 16.86 12.34
CA LYS A 18 26.21 16.18 11.18
C LYS A 18 26.02 14.70 11.46
N LEU A 19 25.50 13.99 10.48
CA LEU A 19 25.38 12.54 10.54
C LEU A 19 26.80 11.99 10.69
N ASP A 20 27.18 11.62 11.91
CA ASP A 20 28.50 11.08 12.16
C ASP A 20 28.58 9.72 11.47
N ASN A 21 29.41 9.65 10.43
CA ASN A 21 29.68 8.50 9.59
C ASN A 21 30.45 7.39 10.33
N LYS A 22 29.93 6.89 11.45
CA LYS A 22 30.36 5.62 12.06
C LYS A 22 29.41 4.47 11.72
N ASN A 23 28.18 4.77 11.31
CA ASN A 23 27.15 3.76 11.00
C ASN A 23 26.88 3.63 9.49
N GLU A 24 27.75 4.17 8.63
CA GLU A 24 27.61 4.04 7.16
C GLU A 24 27.71 2.57 6.72
N ASN A 25 28.56 1.77 7.36
CA ASN A 25 28.75 0.37 6.96
C ASN A 25 27.53 -0.50 7.28
N GLU A 26 26.91 -0.32 8.45
CA GLU A 26 25.70 -1.04 8.83
C GLU A 26 24.49 -0.54 8.03
N SER A 27 24.35 0.77 7.86
CA SER A 27 23.27 1.36 7.05
C SER A 27 23.37 0.91 5.60
N ASN A 28 24.58 0.89 5.02
CA ASN A 28 24.80 0.40 3.65
C ASN A 28 24.59 -1.11 3.53
N SER A 29 24.91 -1.90 4.56
CA SER A 29 24.62 -3.34 4.59
C SER A 29 23.12 -3.62 4.61
N ILE A 30 22.38 -2.89 5.45
CA ILE A 30 20.92 -2.97 5.53
C ILE A 30 20.28 -2.51 4.22
N ILE A 31 20.69 -1.37 3.68
CA ILE A 31 20.20 -0.84 2.40
C ILE A 31 20.48 -1.82 1.26
N LYS A 32 21.68 -2.42 1.21
CA LYS A 32 22.05 -3.41 0.20
C LYS A 32 21.21 -4.68 0.32
N PHE A 33 21.02 -5.20 1.53
CA PHE A 33 20.20 -6.38 1.77
C PHE A 33 18.72 -6.15 1.45
N LEU A 34 18.18 -4.97 1.79
CA LEU A 34 16.82 -4.58 1.43
C LEU A 34 16.67 -4.46 -0.08
N LYS A 35 17.64 -3.83 -0.75
CA LYS A 35 17.66 -3.69 -2.21
C LYS A 35 17.74 -5.05 -2.91
N GLU A 36 18.57 -5.97 -2.42
CA GLU A 36 18.68 -7.33 -2.95
C GLU A 36 17.38 -8.14 -2.79
N LYS A 37 16.69 -8.00 -1.64
CA LYS A 37 15.35 -8.57 -1.44
C LYS A 37 14.27 -7.94 -2.32
N LEU A 38 14.41 -6.65 -2.64
CA LEU A 38 13.47 -5.93 -3.50
C LEU A 38 13.70 -6.30 -4.98
N ASP A 39 14.95 -6.26 -5.45
CA ASP A 39 15.36 -6.60 -6.81
C ASP A 39 15.04 -8.08 -7.16
N SER A 40 15.19 -8.99 -6.20
CA SER A 40 14.82 -10.41 -6.36
C SER A 40 13.31 -10.62 -6.54
N LYS A 41 12.49 -9.62 -6.21
CA LYS A 41 11.03 -9.63 -6.38
C LYS A 41 10.58 -8.92 -7.66
N GLU A 42 11.45 -8.13 -8.30
CA GLU A 42 11.07 -7.17 -9.34
C GLU A 42 11.32 -7.68 -10.78
N SER A 43 12.18 -8.68 -11.00
CA SER A 43 12.50 -9.14 -12.37
C SER A 43 11.53 -10.15 -12.99
N LEU A 44 10.51 -10.59 -12.23
CA LEU A 44 9.46 -11.51 -12.69
C LEU A 44 8.04 -10.96 -12.50
N ALA A 45 7.89 -9.77 -11.92
CA ALA A 45 6.57 -9.18 -11.73
C ALA A 45 6.09 -8.64 -13.10
N PRO A 46 5.09 -9.25 -13.75
CA PRO A 46 4.49 -8.66 -14.93
C PRO A 46 4.04 -7.26 -14.53
N LYS A 47 4.42 -6.26 -15.34
CA LYS A 47 3.97 -4.87 -15.29
C LYS A 47 2.54 -4.89 -14.75
N LYS A 48 2.32 -4.47 -13.50
CA LYS A 48 1.06 -4.70 -12.78
C LYS A 48 -0.06 -4.05 -13.57
N GLU A 49 -0.68 -4.80 -14.47
CA GLU A 49 -1.69 -4.28 -15.36
C GLU A 49 -2.84 -3.84 -14.46
N LEU A 50 -3.20 -2.56 -14.56
CA LEU A 50 -4.34 -2.02 -13.82
C LEU A 50 -5.60 -2.60 -14.46
N ASN A 51 -5.89 -3.85 -14.10
CA ASN A 51 -7.03 -4.59 -14.58
C ASN A 51 -8.28 -4.01 -13.92
N LEU A 52 -9.02 -3.24 -14.71
CA LEU A 52 -10.29 -2.65 -14.33
C LEU A 52 -11.42 -3.56 -14.78
N TYR A 53 -12.19 -4.06 -13.82
CA TYR A 53 -13.35 -4.90 -14.07
C TYR A 53 -14.63 -4.07 -14.06
N THR A 54 -15.58 -4.44 -14.92
CA THR A 54 -16.95 -3.92 -14.88
C THR A 54 -17.84 -4.83 -14.04
N ILE A 55 -19.01 -4.33 -13.64
CA ILE A 55 -20.01 -5.15 -12.90
C ILE A 55 -20.32 -6.45 -13.65
N SER A 56 -20.50 -6.40 -14.98
CA SER A 56 -20.76 -7.60 -15.78
C SER A 56 -19.64 -8.62 -15.68
N LYS A 57 -18.37 -8.17 -15.64
CA LYS A 57 -17.23 -9.08 -15.50
C LYS A 57 -17.17 -9.71 -14.11
N LEU A 58 -17.52 -8.96 -13.07
CA LEU A 58 -17.59 -9.48 -11.70
C LEU A 58 -18.72 -10.49 -11.53
N VAL A 59 -19.86 -10.29 -12.20
CA VAL A 59 -20.96 -11.27 -12.24
C VAL A 59 -20.47 -12.63 -12.77
N GLU A 60 -19.71 -12.62 -13.87
CA GLU A 60 -19.11 -13.84 -14.43
C GLU A 60 -18.08 -14.47 -13.48
N LEU A 61 -17.19 -13.64 -12.91
CA LEU A 61 -16.07 -14.10 -12.09
C LEU A 61 -16.53 -14.73 -10.77
N PHE A 62 -17.49 -14.09 -10.10
CA PHE A 62 -18.02 -14.55 -8.82
C PHE A 62 -19.23 -15.47 -8.94
N GLN A 63 -19.71 -15.71 -10.17
CA GLN A 63 -20.94 -16.46 -10.42
C GLN A 63 -22.11 -15.95 -9.56
N THR A 64 -22.23 -14.63 -9.45
CA THR A 64 -23.18 -13.96 -8.56
C THR A 64 -24.10 -13.02 -9.33
N THR A 65 -25.09 -12.43 -8.65
CA THR A 65 -26.05 -11.52 -9.29
C THR A 65 -25.68 -10.06 -9.08
N ARG A 66 -26.15 -9.17 -9.97
CA ARG A 66 -25.94 -7.72 -9.83
C ARG A 66 -26.44 -7.16 -8.49
N PRO A 67 -27.64 -7.53 -7.98
CA PRO A 67 -28.08 -7.11 -6.65
C PRO A 67 -27.08 -7.47 -5.54
N THR A 68 -26.49 -8.66 -5.60
CA THR A 68 -25.46 -9.07 -4.63
C THR A 68 -24.23 -8.15 -4.68
N LEU A 69 -23.76 -7.81 -5.88
CA LEU A 69 -22.63 -6.89 -6.04
C LEU A 69 -22.98 -5.47 -5.57
N TYR A 70 -24.20 -4.99 -5.79
CA TYR A 70 -24.66 -3.71 -5.24
C TYR A 70 -24.66 -3.73 -3.71
N ASN A 71 -25.13 -4.82 -3.09
CA ASN A 71 -25.03 -4.98 -1.63
C ASN A 71 -23.58 -4.96 -1.13
N TRP A 72 -22.62 -5.51 -1.89
CA TRP A 72 -21.20 -5.46 -1.51
C TRP A 72 -20.64 -4.03 -1.61
N ILE A 73 -21.09 -3.26 -2.59
CA ILE A 73 -20.73 -1.84 -2.71
C ILE A 73 -21.30 -1.05 -1.53
N GLU A 74 -22.58 -1.26 -1.18
CA GLU A 74 -23.23 -0.60 -0.04
C GLU A 74 -22.57 -0.95 1.30
N LYS A 75 -22.12 -2.21 1.45
CA LYS A 75 -21.36 -2.66 2.64
C LYS A 75 -19.92 -2.17 2.70
N GLY A 76 -19.41 -1.55 1.63
CA GLY A 76 -18.01 -1.14 1.52
C GLY A 76 -17.04 -2.30 1.33
N ASP A 77 -17.53 -3.49 0.93
CA ASP A 77 -16.68 -4.62 0.55
C ASP A 77 -16.05 -4.42 -0.83
N LEU A 78 -16.75 -3.75 -1.76
CA LEU A 78 -16.25 -3.39 -3.09
C LEU A 78 -16.14 -1.87 -3.26
N THR A 79 -14.98 -1.41 -3.72
CA THR A 79 -14.71 0.01 -3.97
C THR A 79 -14.99 0.39 -5.43
N PRO A 80 -16.04 1.17 -5.74
CA PRO A 80 -16.35 1.57 -7.11
C PRO A 80 -15.50 2.77 -7.57
N ILE A 81 -14.91 2.66 -8.76
CA ILE A 81 -14.13 3.71 -9.42
C ILE A 81 -14.95 4.26 -10.59
N ARG A 82 -15.29 5.55 -10.54
CA ARG A 82 -16.11 6.22 -11.57
C ARG A 82 -15.21 6.89 -12.61
N ILE A 83 -15.23 6.40 -13.85
CA ILE A 83 -14.43 6.93 -14.96
C ILE A 83 -15.37 7.16 -16.15
N GLY A 84 -15.55 8.42 -16.56
CA GLY A 84 -16.37 8.78 -17.72
C GLY A 84 -17.82 8.28 -17.66
N GLY A 85 -18.44 8.31 -16.47
CA GLY A 85 -19.82 7.84 -16.26
C GLY A 85 -19.99 6.32 -16.14
N ARG A 86 -18.91 5.53 -16.30
CA ARG A 86 -18.90 4.10 -16.06
C ARG A 86 -18.28 3.78 -14.71
N VAL A 87 -18.70 2.65 -14.12
CA VAL A 87 -18.17 2.14 -12.85
C VAL A 87 -17.25 0.97 -13.12
N PHE A 88 -16.05 1.03 -12.55
CA PHE A 88 -15.01 0.02 -12.62
C PHE A 88 -14.56 -0.40 -11.22
N PHE A 89 -13.88 -1.54 -11.14
CA PHE A 89 -13.31 -2.08 -9.92
C PHE A 89 -11.88 -2.53 -10.20
N ASN A 90 -10.96 -2.16 -9.32
CA ASN A 90 -9.57 -2.57 -9.43
C ASN A 90 -9.42 -4.03 -8.99
N GLN A 91 -8.73 -4.83 -9.79
CA GLN A 91 -8.41 -6.22 -9.45
C GLN A 91 -7.74 -6.35 -8.07
N ILE A 92 -6.80 -5.45 -7.75
CA ILE A 92 -6.00 -5.53 -6.53
C ILE A 92 -6.90 -5.38 -5.29
N ASP A 93 -7.80 -4.41 -5.33
CA ASP A 93 -8.74 -4.13 -4.23
C ASP A 93 -9.68 -5.33 -4.03
N ILE A 94 -10.07 -6.01 -5.11
CA ILE A 94 -10.89 -7.22 -5.06
C ILE A 94 -10.11 -8.39 -4.42
N GLU A 95 -8.86 -8.59 -4.80
CA GLU A 95 -7.98 -9.61 -4.21
C GLU A 95 -7.77 -9.35 -2.71
N GLU A 96 -7.56 -8.10 -2.32
CA GLU A 96 -7.42 -7.70 -0.92
C GLU A 96 -8.72 -7.95 -0.13
N MET A 97 -9.89 -7.64 -0.70
CA MET A 97 -11.19 -7.97 -0.12
C MET A 97 -11.32 -9.48 0.15
N LEU A 98 -10.95 -10.31 -0.82
CA LEU A 98 -11.02 -11.77 -0.70
C LEU A 98 -10.09 -12.29 0.40
N LEU A 99 -8.86 -11.80 0.45
CA LEU A 99 -7.91 -12.12 1.51
C LEU A 99 -8.48 -11.75 2.87
N ARG A 100 -8.95 -10.51 3.06
CA ARG A 100 -9.56 -10.04 4.31
C ARG A 100 -10.72 -10.93 4.77
N LYS A 101 -11.63 -11.31 3.84
CA LYS A 101 -12.75 -12.21 4.17
C LYS A 101 -12.26 -13.59 4.60
N SER A 102 -11.23 -14.14 3.94
CA SER A 102 -10.64 -15.43 4.32
C SER A 102 -10.05 -15.43 5.73
N PHE A 103 -9.38 -14.36 6.14
CA PHE A 103 -8.78 -14.27 7.48
C PHE A 103 -9.84 -14.22 8.58
N ASN A 104 -10.91 -13.43 8.38
CA ASN A 104 -11.97 -13.30 9.37
C ASN A 104 -12.71 -14.62 9.62
N SER A 105 -12.84 -15.48 8.60
CA SER A 105 -13.44 -16.82 8.76
C SER A 105 -12.58 -17.81 9.54
N ILE A 106 -11.26 -17.56 9.70
CA ILE A 106 -10.36 -18.41 10.48
C ILE A 106 -10.39 -18.01 11.96
N THR A 107 -10.62 -16.73 12.26
CA THR A 107 -10.63 -16.20 13.64
C THR A 107 -11.93 -16.44 14.41
N ASP A 108 -13.02 -16.81 13.72
CA ASP A 108 -14.33 -17.12 14.33
C ASP A 108 -14.53 -18.62 14.62
N LYS A 109 -13.47 -19.42 14.59
CA LYS A 109 -13.51 -20.88 14.82
C LYS A 109 -12.54 -21.30 15.92
#